data_AF-A0A640T8E4-F1
#
_entry.id   AF-A0A640T8E4-F1
#
_cell.length_a   1.000
_cell.length_b   1.000
_cell.length_c   1.000
_cell.angle_alpha   90.00
_cell.angle_beta   90.00
_cell.angle_gamma   90.00
#
_symmetry.space_group_name_H-M   'P 1'
#
loop_
_entity.id
_entity.type
_entity.pdbx_description
1 polymer ?
#
loop_
_entity_poly.entity_id
_entity_poly.type
_entity_poly.pdbx_seq_one_letter_code
_entity_poly.pdbx_strand_id
1 'polypeptide(L)'
;MAARFKMSRKGVGELLRSPGVEADMLRRAELIKSAAVAIAPVGGPGDPHAGAYKDSFKTSSRKRGGRRKDRATATVTNTSYYARWVEYGSERVAAHHVLLRAAESGGD
;
A
#
# COMPACT_ATOMS: atom_id res chain seq x y z
N MET A 1 24.74 30.60 24.64
CA MET A 1 24.03 31.07 23.43
C MET A 1 23.30 29.86 22.84
N ALA A 2 21.96 29.84 22.81
CA ALA A 2 21.24 28.70 22.27
C ALA A 2 21.31 28.71 20.73
N ALA A 3 21.73 27.61 20.11
CA ALA A 3 21.76 27.49 18.66
C ALA A 3 20.33 27.61 18.09
N ARG A 4 20.09 28.60 17.22
CA ARG A 4 18.82 28.74 16.50
C ARG A 4 18.83 27.86 15.27
N PHE A 5 18.10 26.74 15.29
CA PHE A 5 17.88 25.94 14.10
C PHE A 5 16.97 26.68 13.11
N LYS A 6 17.40 26.77 11.85
CA LYS A 6 16.58 27.29 10.75
C LYS A 6 16.40 26.20 9.70
N MET A 7 15.23 25.57 9.69
CA MET A 7 14.90 24.50 8.75
C MET A 7 14.77 25.04 7.31
N SER A 8 15.42 24.39 6.35
CA SER A 8 15.23 24.66 4.92
C SER A 8 14.10 23.82 4.36
N ARG A 9 12.98 24.44 3.95
CA ARG A 9 11.86 23.72 3.30
C ARG A 9 12.28 22.99 2.03
N LYS A 10 13.21 23.58 1.26
CA LYS A 10 13.78 22.96 0.06
C LYS A 10 14.56 21.69 0.41
N GLY A 11 15.45 21.78 1.40
CA GLY A 11 16.24 20.63 1.87
C GLY A 11 15.36 19.51 2.43
N VAL A 12 14.30 19.84 3.17
CA VAL A 12 13.30 18.84 3.62
C VAL A 12 12.61 18.18 2.42
N GLY A 13 12.24 18.94 1.39
CA GLY A 13 11.66 18.37 0.18
C GLY A 13 12.62 17.44 -0.59
N GLU A 14 13.91 17.74 -0.60
CA GLU A 14 14.94 16.86 -1.19
C GLU A 14 15.11 15.59 -0.38
N LEU A 15 15.15 15.71 0.96
CA LEU A 15 15.20 14.57 1.88
C LEU A 15 14.01 13.63 1.69
N LEU A 16 12.79 14.17 1.63
CA LEU A 16 11.55 13.38 1.45
C LEU A 16 11.48 12.66 0.10
N ARG A 17 12.29 13.04 -0.88
CA ARG A 17 12.38 12.41 -2.21
C ARG A 17 13.66 11.58 -2.38
N SER A 18 14.45 11.46 -1.32
CA SER A 18 15.71 10.74 -1.37
C SER A 18 15.47 9.26 -1.69
N PRO A 19 16.42 8.58 -2.35
CA PRO A 19 16.31 7.14 -2.62
C PRO A 19 16.12 6.30 -1.36
N GLY A 20 16.70 6.70 -0.22
CA GLY A 20 16.53 6.01 1.06
C GLY A 20 15.08 6.06 1.57
N VAL A 21 14.43 7.22 1.49
CA VAL A 21 13.00 7.34 1.86
C VAL A 21 12.12 6.55 0.90
N GLU A 22 12.40 6.57 -0.40
CA GLU A 22 11.68 5.73 -1.36
C GLU A 22 11.81 4.23 -1.05
N ALA A 23 13.03 3.77 -0.74
CA ALA A 23 13.27 2.38 -0.39
C ALA A 23 12.54 1.97 0.90
N ASP A 24 12.49 2.84 1.92
CA ASP A 24 11.71 2.56 3.13
C ASP A 24 10.20 2.51 2.85
N MET A 25 9.69 3.43 2.01
CA MET A 25 8.29 3.39 1.58
C MET A 25 7.97 2.08 0.85
N LEU A 26 8.84 1.63 -0.04
CA LEU A 26 8.67 0.35 -0.74
C LEU A 26 8.72 -0.83 0.24
N ARG A 27 9.66 -0.83 1.19
CA ARG A 27 9.76 -1.85 2.23
C ARG A 27 8.46 -1.96 3.04
N ARG A 28 7.90 -0.83 3.47
CA ARG A 28 6.60 -0.78 4.17
C ARG A 28 5.46 -1.29 3.29
N ALA A 29 5.44 -0.93 2.01
CA ALA A 29 4.44 -1.44 1.08
C ALA A 29 4.53 -2.97 0.87
N GLU A 30 5.73 -3.55 0.87
CA GLU A 30 5.88 -5.02 0.83
C GLU A 30 5.38 -5.69 2.12
N LEU A 31 5.55 -5.07 3.30
CA LEU A 31 4.98 -5.59 4.55
C LEU A 31 3.45 -5.57 4.50
N ILE A 32 2.85 -4.46 4.07
CA ILE A 32 1.40 -4.36 3.87
C ILE A 32 0.93 -5.39 2.84
N LYS A 33 1.64 -5.57 1.73
CA LYS A 33 1.31 -6.61 0.73
C LYS A 33 1.38 -8.01 1.33
N SER A 34 2.39 -8.32 2.15
CA SER A 34 2.51 -9.61 2.82
C SER A 34 1.31 -9.86 3.75
N ALA A 35 0.92 -8.86 4.54
CA ALA A 35 -0.28 -8.92 5.36
C ALA A 35 -1.56 -9.11 4.52
N ALA A 36 -1.69 -8.39 3.40
CA ALA A 36 -2.82 -8.51 2.48
C ALA A 36 -2.93 -9.93 1.91
N VAL A 37 -1.82 -10.52 1.46
CA VAL A 37 -1.76 -11.89 0.96
C VAL A 37 -2.13 -12.90 2.05
N ALA A 38 -1.70 -12.68 3.29
CA ALA A 38 -1.98 -13.58 4.41
C ALA A 38 -3.47 -13.64 4.76
N ILE A 39 -4.17 -12.50 4.68
CA ILE A 39 -5.59 -12.40 5.06
C ILE A 39 -6.56 -12.47 3.87
N ALA A 40 -6.04 -12.53 2.65
CA ALA A 40 -6.83 -12.58 1.44
C ALA A 40 -7.73 -13.83 1.42
N PRO A 41 -9.03 -13.69 1.10
CA PRO A 41 -9.91 -14.83 0.96
C PRO A 41 -9.48 -15.68 -0.24
N VAL A 42 -9.63 -16.99 -0.09
CA VAL A 42 -9.50 -17.96 -1.17
C VAL A 42 -10.88 -18.54 -1.39
N GLY A 43 -11.37 -18.47 -2.63
CA GLY A 43 -12.67 -19.02 -3.01
C GLY A 43 -12.80 -20.52 -2.68
N GLY A 44 -14.02 -20.95 -2.41
CA GLY A 44 -14.33 -22.33 -2.04
C GLY A 44 -14.38 -23.31 -3.23
N PRO A 45 -14.71 -24.58 -2.95
CA PRO A 45 -14.89 -25.61 -3.98
C PRO A 45 -16.03 -25.20 -4.93
N GLY A 46 -15.67 -24.79 -6.15
CA GLY A 46 -16.60 -24.28 -7.17
C GLY A 46 -16.30 -22.87 -7.66
N ASP A 47 -15.37 -22.15 -7.03
CA ASP A 47 -14.88 -20.88 -7.57
C ASP A 47 -13.84 -21.14 -8.70
N PRO A 48 -14.13 -20.74 -9.95
CA PRO A 48 -13.20 -20.90 -11.07
C PRO A 48 -11.94 -20.02 -10.95
N HIS A 49 -11.91 -19.08 -9.99
CA HIS A 49 -10.83 -18.13 -9.77
C HIS A 49 -10.25 -18.21 -8.35
N ALA A 50 -10.38 -19.37 -7.68
CA ALA A 50 -9.84 -19.58 -6.34
C ALA A 50 -8.36 -19.19 -6.28
N GLY A 51 -8.02 -18.26 -5.38
CA GLY A 51 -6.65 -17.78 -5.16
C GLY A 51 -6.18 -16.64 -6.08
N ALA A 52 -6.84 -16.39 -7.21
CA ALA A 52 -6.38 -15.36 -8.16
C ALA A 52 -6.35 -13.94 -7.56
N TYR A 53 -7.27 -13.61 -6.64
CA TYR A 53 -7.23 -12.35 -5.89
C TYR A 53 -5.98 -12.25 -5.01
N LYS A 54 -5.66 -13.32 -4.27
CA LYS A 54 -4.49 -13.39 -3.40
C LYS A 54 -3.19 -13.26 -4.19
N ASP A 55 -3.13 -13.81 -5.40
CA ASP A 55 -1.94 -13.74 -6.25
C ASP A 55 -1.80 -12.43 -7.03
N SER A 56 -2.81 -11.55 -6.97
CA SER A 56 -2.88 -10.31 -7.76
C SER A 56 -2.35 -9.08 -7.03
N PHE A 57 -1.79 -9.20 -5.84
CA PHE A 57 -1.22 -8.05 -5.12
C PHE A 57 0.14 -7.63 -5.67
N LYS A 58 0.29 -6.32 -5.94
CA LYS A 58 1.51 -5.71 -6.44
C LYS A 58 1.85 -4.45 -5.64
N THR A 59 3.12 -4.12 -5.66
CA THR A 59 3.72 -2.95 -5.03
C THR A 59 4.38 -2.08 -6.09
N SER A 60 4.39 -0.78 -5.89
CA SER A 60 5.16 0.15 -6.72
C SER A 60 5.57 1.35 -5.88
N SER A 61 6.69 1.99 -6.25
CA SER A 61 7.18 3.21 -5.59
C SER A 61 7.47 4.31 -6.60
N ARG A 62 7.43 5.55 -6.13
CA ARG A 62 7.86 6.73 -6.89
C ARG A 62 8.49 7.75 -5.95
N LYS A 63 9.63 8.33 -6.33
CA LYS A 63 10.26 9.49 -5.65
C LYS A 63 9.39 10.74 -5.55
N ARG A 64 8.42 10.89 -6.45
CA ARG A 64 7.54 12.07 -6.57
C ARG A 64 6.08 11.65 -6.63
N GLY A 65 5.52 11.33 -5.48
CA GLY A 65 4.13 10.93 -5.28
C GLY A 65 3.36 11.84 -4.33
N GLY A 66 2.19 11.37 -3.91
CA GLY A 66 1.18 12.16 -3.20
C GLY A 66 0.53 13.22 -4.09
N ARG A 67 -0.50 13.91 -3.58
CA ARG A 67 -1.29 14.89 -4.34
C ARG A 67 -0.43 16.00 -4.97
N ARG A 68 0.65 16.40 -4.29
CA ARG A 68 1.55 17.49 -4.73
C ARG A 68 2.84 17.01 -5.40
N LYS A 69 3.04 15.70 -5.60
CA LYS A 69 4.27 15.13 -6.18
C LYS A 69 5.55 15.55 -5.44
N ASP A 70 5.44 15.72 -4.12
CA ASP A 70 6.44 16.40 -3.30
C ASP A 70 7.27 15.48 -2.40
N ARG A 71 6.92 14.20 -2.32
CA ARG A 71 7.53 13.19 -1.45
C ARG A 71 7.60 11.83 -2.14
N ALA A 72 8.47 10.94 -1.67
CA ALA A 72 8.42 9.56 -2.08
C ALA A 72 7.16 8.87 -1.52
N THR A 73 6.55 8.00 -2.32
CA THR A 73 5.41 7.20 -1.90
C THR A 73 5.53 5.79 -2.47
N ALA A 74 4.93 4.83 -1.79
CA ALA A 74 4.67 3.51 -2.34
C ALA A 74 3.18 3.19 -2.28
N THR A 75 2.73 2.31 -3.17
CA THR A 75 1.32 1.91 -3.31
C THR A 75 1.23 0.41 -3.43
N VAL A 76 0.32 -0.18 -2.66
CA VAL A 76 -0.12 -1.57 -2.80
C VAL A 76 -1.41 -1.57 -3.61
N THR A 77 -1.47 -2.39 -4.65
CA THR A 77 -2.61 -2.49 -5.55
C THR A 77 -2.95 -3.95 -5.76
N ASN A 78 -4.24 -4.28 -5.87
CA ASN A 78 -4.67 -5.57 -6.38
C ASN A 78 -5.11 -5.42 -7.85
N THR A 79 -4.54 -6.22 -8.76
CA THR A 79 -4.82 -6.11 -10.21
C THR A 79 -5.98 -6.96 -10.70
N SER A 80 -6.63 -7.74 -9.82
CA SER A 80 -7.81 -8.51 -10.21
C SER A 80 -8.96 -7.57 -10.59
N TYR A 81 -9.62 -7.86 -11.72
CA TYR A 81 -10.80 -7.10 -12.18
C TYR A 81 -11.88 -6.99 -11.09
N TYR A 82 -12.03 -8.05 -10.29
CA TYR A 82 -13.04 -8.17 -9.26
C TYR A 82 -12.60 -7.70 -7.86
N ALA A 83 -11.40 -7.14 -7.72
CA ALA A 83 -10.85 -6.72 -6.44
C ALA A 83 -11.75 -5.72 -5.68
N ARG A 84 -12.46 -4.85 -6.40
CA ARG A 84 -13.40 -3.89 -5.81
C ARG A 84 -14.51 -4.59 -5.01
N TRP A 85 -15.06 -5.68 -5.53
CA TRP A 85 -16.14 -6.42 -4.86
C TRP A 85 -15.61 -7.24 -3.69
N VAL A 86 -14.38 -7.73 -3.74
CA VAL A 86 -13.76 -8.37 -2.57
C VAL A 86 -13.51 -7.34 -1.47
N GLU A 87 -13.01 -6.16 -1.83
CA GLU A 87 -12.66 -5.12 -0.85
C GLU A 87 -13.91 -4.53 -0.18
N TYR A 88 -14.93 -4.17 -0.96
CA TYR A 88 -16.10 -3.41 -0.48
C TYR A 88 -17.41 -4.21 -0.45
N GLY A 89 -17.40 -5.46 -0.92
CA GLY A 89 -18.59 -6.28 -0.96
C GLY A 89 -19.61 -5.83 -2.00
N SER A 90 -20.79 -6.43 -1.90
CA SER A 90 -22.02 -6.07 -2.60
C SER A 90 -23.22 -6.41 -1.69
N GLU A 91 -24.46 -6.22 -2.16
CA GLU A 91 -25.65 -6.61 -1.40
C GLU A 91 -25.68 -8.09 -1.01
N ARG A 92 -24.96 -8.95 -1.74
CA ARG A 92 -24.96 -10.41 -1.55
C ARG A 92 -23.64 -10.96 -0.98
N VAL A 93 -22.59 -10.14 -0.91
CA VAL A 93 -21.24 -10.57 -0.52
C VAL A 93 -20.69 -9.58 0.47
N ALA A 94 -20.28 -10.07 1.65
CA ALA A 94 -19.69 -9.23 2.68
C ALA A 94 -18.37 -8.59 2.21
N ALA A 95 -18.12 -7.36 2.64
CA ALA A 95 -16.86 -6.67 2.39
C ALA A 95 -15.73 -7.30 3.20
N HIS A 96 -14.61 -7.64 2.55
CA HIS A 96 -13.45 -8.19 3.27
C HIS A 96 -12.48 -7.12 3.77
N HIS A 97 -12.46 -5.94 3.14
CA HIS A 97 -11.59 -4.81 3.49
C HIS A 97 -10.12 -5.22 3.66
N VAL A 98 -9.61 -6.04 2.73
CA VAL A 98 -8.29 -6.67 2.84
C VAL A 98 -7.19 -5.62 2.85
N LEU A 99 -7.21 -4.66 1.91
CA LEU A 99 -6.17 -3.63 1.85
C LEU A 99 -6.24 -2.68 3.04
N LEU A 100 -7.45 -2.32 3.50
CA LEU A 100 -7.61 -1.50 4.69
C LEU A 100 -7.01 -2.18 5.94
N ARG A 101 -7.42 -3.42 6.21
CA ARG A 101 -6.90 -4.19 7.36
C ARG A 101 -5.41 -4.49 7.26
N ALA A 102 -4.92 -4.74 6.05
CA ALA A 102 -3.49 -4.95 5.83
C ALA A 102 -2.68 -3.67 6.09
N ALA A 103 -3.21 -2.50 5.75
CA ALA A 103 -2.56 -1.23 6.06
C ALA A 103 -2.54 -0.94 7.56
N GLU A 104 -3.60 -1.29 8.29
CA GLU A 104 -3.67 -1.16 9.75
C GLU A 104 -2.68 -2.08 10.47
N SER A 105 -2.43 -3.28 9.93
CA SER A 105 -1.56 -4.29 10.56
C SER A 105 -0.11 -4.27 10.08
N GLY A 106 0.15 -3.84 8.84
CA GLY A 106 1.49 -3.82 8.23
C GLY A 106 2.13 -2.44 8.11
N GLY A 107 1.48 -1.38 8.62
CA GLY A 107 1.89 0.01 8.45
C GLY A 107 2.98 0.53 9.40
N ASP A 108 3.25 -0.18 10.51
CA ASP A 108 4.16 0.24 11.58
C ASP A 108 5.66 0.06 11.27
#